data_AF-A0A5Q0TNW7-F1
#
_entry.id   AF-A0A5Q0TNW7-F1
#
_cell.length_a   1.000
_cell.length_b   1.000
_cell.length_c   1.000
_cell.angle_alpha   90.00
_cell.angle_beta   90.00
_cell.angle_gamma   90.00
#
_symmetry.space_group_name_H-M   'P 1'
#
loop_
_entity.id
_entity.type
_entity.pdbx_description
1 polymer ?
#
loop_
_entity_poly.entity_id
_entity_poly.type
_entity_poly.pdbx_seq_one_letter_code
_entity_poly.pdbx_strand_id
1 'polypeptide(L)'
;MNKTLAIFSVIIPFLLSAYVMYTISFVLTPLSHYFSTTISSIVIAITLSWIGGAIGGLIFGRLSDLIGRRRALLMSFFLFSIPEILL
;
A
#
# COMPACT_ATOMS: atom_id res chain seq x y z
N MET A 1 -6.24 7.06 -26.53
CA MET A 1 -5.63 6.00 -25.69
C MET A 1 -6.33 4.69 -26.01
N ASN A 2 -5.63 3.67 -26.52
CA ASN A 2 -6.25 2.39 -26.87
C ASN A 2 -6.84 1.75 -25.59
N LYS A 3 -8.14 1.42 -25.62
CA LYS A 3 -8.87 0.89 -24.45
C LYS A 3 -8.20 -0.36 -23.86
N THR A 4 -7.57 -1.18 -24.70
CA THR A 4 -6.82 -2.38 -24.30
C THR A 4 -5.60 -2.03 -23.43
N LEU A 5 -4.82 -1.01 -23.80
CA LEU A 5 -3.66 -0.57 -23.02
C LEU A 5 -4.08 0.00 -21.66
N ALA A 6 -5.23 0.68 -21.59
CA ALA A 6 -5.78 1.18 -20.34
C ALA A 6 -6.15 0.04 -19.38
N ILE A 7 -6.72 -1.05 -19.89
CA ILE A 7 -7.06 -2.22 -19.07
C ILE A 7 -5.80 -2.87 -18.50
N PHE A 8 -4.77 -3.09 -19.32
CA PHE A 8 -3.49 -3.64 -18.85
C PHE A 8 -2.84 -2.74 -17.79
N SER A 9 -2.89 -1.42 -17.97
CA SER A 9 -2.32 -0.47 -17.01
C SER A 9 -2.96 -0.49 -15.62
N VAL A 10 -4.21 -0.97 -15.51
CA VAL A 10 -4.92 -1.09 -14.23
C VAL A 10 -4.77 -2.49 -13.63
N ILE A 11 -4.85 -3.54 -14.45
CA ILE A 11 -4.78 -4.92 -14.00
C ILE A 11 -3.39 -5.26 -13.44
N ILE A 12 -2.33 -4.81 -14.10
CA ILE A 12 -0.96 -5.16 -13.69
C ILE A 12 -0.65 -4.64 -12.28
N PRO A 13 -0.82 -3.33 -11.96
CA PRO A 13 -0.59 -2.83 -10.60
C PRO A 13 -1.51 -3.48 -9.56
N PHE A 14 -2.76 -3.77 -9.93
CA PHE A 14 -3.71 -4.43 -9.03
C PHE A 14 -3.25 -5.83 -8.63
N LEU A 15 -2.84 -6.65 -9.60
CA LEU A 15 -2.33 -8.00 -9.34
C LEU A 15 -0.99 -7.97 -8.59
N LEU A 16 -0.11 -7.03 -8.92
CA LEU A 16 1.15 -6.86 -8.23
C LEU A 16 0.94 -6.50 -6.75
N SER A 17 -0.01 -5.60 -6.47
CA SER A 17 -0.37 -5.21 -5.10
C SER A 17 -0.92 -6.41 -4.30
N ALA A 18 -1.76 -7.24 -4.93
CA ALA A 18 -2.27 -8.45 -4.30
C ALA A 18 -1.15 -9.45 -3.99
N TYR A 19 -0.22 -9.66 -4.93
CA TYR A 19 0.92 -10.55 -4.75
C TYR A 19 1.79 -10.17 -3.55
N VAL A 20 2.13 -8.89 -3.40
CA VAL A 20 2.92 -8.38 -2.26
C VAL A 20 2.20 -8.67 -0.95
N MET A 21 0.88 -8.42 -0.91
CA MET A 21 0.08 -8.62 0.29
C MET A 21 -0.01 -10.09 0.72
N TYR A 22 -0.09 -11.03 -0.22
CA TYR A 22 -0.07 -12.46 0.09
C TYR A 22 1.32 -12.95 0.51
N THR A 23 2.37 -12.41 -0.11
CA THR A 23 3.74 -12.84 0.16
C THR A 23 4.15 -12.56 1.61
N ILE A 24 3.62 -11.50 2.24
CA ILE A 24 3.94 -11.13 3.62
C ILE A 24 3.62 -12.24 4.64
N SER A 25 2.61 -13.07 4.35
CA SER A 25 2.25 -14.20 5.22
C SER A 25 3.33 -15.29 5.27
N PHE A 26 4.16 -15.42 4.24
CA PHE A 26 5.25 -16.40 4.21
C PHE A 26 6.51 -15.93 4.95
N VAL A 27 6.65 -14.62 5.21
CA VAL A 27 7.81 -14.01 5.88
C VAL A 27 7.53 -13.57 7.32
N LEU A 28 6.38 -13.93 7.89
CA LEU A 28 6.02 -13.65 9.29
C LEU A 28 7.08 -14.13 10.29
N THR A 29 7.58 -15.35 10.13
CA THR A 29 8.60 -15.94 11.02
C THR A 29 9.93 -15.19 10.96
N PRO A 30 10.57 -14.97 9.78
CA PRO A 30 11.80 -14.20 9.72
C PRO A 30 11.62 -12.74 10.18
N LEU A 31 10.46 -12.11 9.94
CA LEU A 31 10.16 -10.78 10.47
C LEU A 31 10.11 -10.75 12.01
N SER A 32 9.57 -11.79 12.64
CA SER A 32 9.54 -11.90 14.11
C SER A 32 10.94 -11.95 14.72
N HIS A 33 11.87 -12.65 14.08
CA HIS A 33 13.27 -12.68 14.48
C HIS A 33 13.98 -11.35 14.25
N TYR A 34 13.76 -10.69 13.11
CA TYR A 34 14.39 -9.42 12.79
C TYR A 34 13.97 -8.30 13.75
N PHE A 35 12.67 -8.17 14.01
CA PHE A 35 12.15 -7.13 14.90
C PHE A 35 12.17 -7.53 16.39
N SER A 36 12.58 -8.76 16.73
CA SER A 36 12.51 -9.30 18.10
C SER A 36 11.12 -9.15 18.75
N THR A 37 10.06 -9.34 17.96
CA THR A 37 8.66 -9.23 18.43
C THR A 37 7.89 -10.52 18.23
N THR A 38 6.72 -10.63 18.87
CA THR A 38 5.84 -11.80 18.68
C THR A 38 5.17 -11.78 17.30
N ILE A 39 4.84 -12.97 16.79
CA ILE A 39 4.07 -13.10 15.54
C ILE A 39 2.73 -12.36 15.65
N SER A 40 2.08 -12.40 16.82
CA SER A 40 0.82 -11.72 17.09
C SER A 40 0.91 -10.20 16.87
N SER A 41 1.99 -9.56 17.32
CA SER A 41 2.22 -8.12 17.11
C SER A 41 2.39 -7.78 15.62
N ILE A 42 3.08 -8.63 14.85
CA ILE A 42 3.26 -8.41 13.40
C ILE A 42 1.93 -8.57 12.67
N VAL A 43 1.14 -9.59 13.01
CA VAL A 43 -0.19 -9.80 12.42
C VAL A 43 -1.07 -8.59 12.70
N ILE A 44 -1.10 -8.07 13.94
CA ILE A 44 -1.85 -6.85 14.27
C ILE A 44 -1.40 -5.66 13.42
N ALA A 45 -0.09 -5.48 13.22
CA ALA A 45 0.44 -4.40 12.38
C ALA A 45 0.00 -4.53 10.90
N ILE A 46 -0.05 -5.76 10.37
CA ILE A 46 -0.57 -6.03 9.02
C ILE A 46 -2.06 -5.67 8.95
N THR A 47 -2.88 -6.09 9.92
CA THR A 47 -4.31 -5.74 9.95
C THR A 47 -4.52 -4.22 10.04
N LEU A 48 -3.70 -3.54 10.85
CA LEU A 48 -3.73 -2.08 10.97
C LEU A 48 -3.34 -1.39 9.66
N SER A 49 -2.46 -1.99 8.87
CA SER A 49 -2.08 -1.48 7.54
C SER A 49 -3.25 -1.47 6.57
N TRP A 50 -4.16 -2.45 6.64
CA TRP A 50 -5.40 -2.44 5.83
C TRP A 50 -6.35 -1.32 6.23
N ILE A 51 -6.50 -1.11 7.53
CA ILE A 51 -7.30 -0.01 8.07
C ILE A 51 -6.71 1.33 7.62
N GLY A 52 -5.38 1.48 7.72
CA GLY A 52 -4.65 2.64 7.20
C GLY A 52 -4.85 2.83 5.69
N GLY A 53 -4.84 1.75 4.91
CA GLY A 53 -5.13 1.77 3.48
C GLY A 53 -6.55 2.25 3.15
N ALA A 54 -7.56 1.77 3.89
CA ALA A 54 -8.94 2.23 3.72
C ALA A 54 -9.12 3.71 4.07
N ILE A 55 -8.55 4.15 5.19
CA ILE A 55 -8.57 5.55 5.63
C ILE A 55 -7.83 6.43 4.61
N GLY A 56 -6.65 5.99 4.14
CA GLY A 56 -5.88 6.67 3.10
C GLY A 56 -6.68 6.79 1.81
N GLY A 57 -7.33 5.71 1.36
CA GLY A 57 -8.18 5.73 0.16
C GLY A 57 -9.33 6.74 0.26
N LEU A 58 -10.00 6.84 1.41
CA LEU A 58 -11.06 7.83 1.64
C LEU A 58 -10.53 9.27 1.61
N ILE A 59 -9.42 9.52 2.31
CA ILE A 59 -8.81 10.86 2.42
C ILE A 59 -8.27 11.30 1.06
N PHE A 60 -7.45 10.47 0.40
CA PHE A 60 -6.85 10.77 -0.90
C PHE A 60 -7.87 10.76 -2.04
N GLY A 61 -8.92 9.94 -1.94
CA GLY A 61 -10.06 9.97 -2.87
C GLY A 61 -10.73 11.34 -2.85
N ARG A 62 -11.14 11.82 -1.66
CA ARG A 62 -11.76 13.14 -1.51
C ARG A 62 -10.80 14.29 -1.85
N LEU A 63 -9.53 14.18 -1.47
CA LEU A 63 -8.50 15.16 -1.87
C LEU A 63 -8.34 15.21 -3.40
N SER A 64 -8.39 14.07 -4.09
CA SER A 64 -8.23 14.04 -5.54
C SER A 64 -9.30 14.81 -6.29
N ASP A 65 -10.52 14.86 -5.74
CA ASP A 65 -11.63 15.65 -6.27
C ASP A 65 -11.45 17.17 -6.03
N LEU A 66 -10.80 17.54 -4.93
CA LEU A 66 -10.62 18.95 -4.51
C LEU A 66 -9.41 19.63 -5.17
N ILE A 67 -8.25 18.97 -5.19
CA ILE A 67 -6.98 19.55 -5.65
C ILE A 67 -6.53 19.04 -7.02
N GLY A 68 -7.31 18.15 -7.62
CA GLY A 68 -7.02 17.51 -8.90
C GLY A 68 -6.14 16.25 -8.78
N ARG A 69 -6.48 15.24 -9.58
CA ARG A 69 -5.90 13.88 -9.55
C ARG A 69 -4.37 13.81 -9.56
N ARG A 70 -3.70 14.69 -10.30
CA ARG A 70 -2.23 14.70 -10.42
C ARG A 70 -1.53 15.12 -9.13
N ARG A 71 -2.06 16.11 -8.41
CA ARG A 71 -1.45 16.62 -7.17
C ARG A 71 -1.69 15.66 -6.01
N ALA A 72 -2.88 15.06 -5.93
CA ALA A 72 -3.19 14.04 -4.94
C ALA A 72 -2.28 12.80 -5.09
N LEU A 73 -2.03 12.34 -6.32
CA LEU A 73 -1.10 11.24 -6.59
C LEU A 73 0.33 11.55 -6.13
N LEU A 74 0.86 12.73 -6.45
CA LEU A 74 2.20 13.12 -6.02
C LEU A 74 2.31 13.17 -4.49
N MET A 75 1.33 13.73 -3.79
CA MET A 75 1.30 13.75 -2.32
C MET A 75 1.27 12.34 -1.72
N SER A 76 0.48 11.43 -2.28
CA SER A 76 0.43 10.04 -1.81
C SER A 76 1.78 9.33 -2.01
N PHE A 77 2.49 9.64 -3.09
CA PHE A 77 3.81 9.08 -3.36
C PHE A 77 4.86 9.57 -2.36
N PHE A 78 4.88 10.87 -2.04
CA PHE A 78 5.77 11.41 -1.02
C PHE A 78 5.47 10.83 0.37
N LEU A 79 4.20 10.69 0.73
CA LEU A 79 3.81 10.10 2.00
C LEU A 79 4.29 8.65 2.14
N PHE A 80 4.18 7.87 1.06
CA PHE A 80 4.64 6.48 1.02
C PHE A 80 6.17 6.36 1.07
N SER A 81 6.90 7.29 0.45
CA SER A 81 8.36 7.22 0.35
C SER A 81 9.08 7.53 1.66
N ILE A 82 8.49 8.32 2.57
CA ILE A 82 9.16 8.75 3.82
C ILE A 82 9.50 7.55 4.74
N PRO A 83 8.56 6.64 5.08
CA PRO A 83 8.87 5.49 5.91
C PRO A 83 9.83 4.50 5.24
N GLU A 84 9.75 4.35 3.91
CA GLU A 84 10.56 3.39 3.15
C GLU A 84 12.04 3.80 3.09
N ILE A 85 12.34 5.10 3.11
CA ILE A 85 13.72 5.60 3.16
C ILE A 85 14.31 5.55 4.58
N LEU A 86 13.47 5.65 5.60
CA LEU A 86 13.90 5.72 7.00
C LEU A 86 14.23 4.34 7.60
N LEU A 87 13.72 3.27 6.98
CA LEU A 87 13.73 1.89 7.50
C LEU A 87 14.81 1.05 6.81
#